data_AF-A0A059F1S6-F1
#
_entry.id   AF-A0A059F1S6-F1
#
_cell.length_a   1.000
_cell.length_b   1.000
_cell.length_c   1.000
_cell.angle_alpha   90.00
_cell.angle_beta   90.00
_cell.angle_gamma   90.00
#
_symmetry.space_group_name_H-M   'P 1'
#
loop_
_entity.id
_entity.type
_entity.pdbx_description
1 polymer ?
#
loop_
_entity_poly.entity_id
_entity_poly.type
_entity_poly.pdbx_seq_one_letter_code
_entity_poly.pdbx_strand_id
1 'polypeptide(L)'
;MCEDFVSAKTVLFSENAHITEKMRALFTLRNILTDESALTICEAFKFKSVLLKHELAYVLGQMRLEVSLPKLISVLKDESENEIVRHEAAEALGNFDYKDKTEILKLLHSFIDHESKPLSETAYLSYNKLKREVNEISKYNSFDPAMPLDKNLTREEMRKFLLDDSSDLFLKYEIIF
;
A
#
# COMPACT_ATOMS: atom_id res chain seq x y z
N MET A 1 14.52 -12.91 -18.88
CA MET A 1 13.71 -12.44 -17.72
C MET A 1 14.68 -11.66 -16.84
N CYS A 2 14.25 -10.66 -16.06
CA CYS A 2 15.17 -10.05 -15.08
C CYS A 2 15.37 -11.06 -13.94
N GLU A 3 16.58 -11.55 -13.77
CA GLU A 3 16.91 -12.62 -12.81
C GLU A 3 17.70 -12.11 -11.60
N ASP A 4 18.20 -10.87 -11.68
CA ASP A 4 19.02 -10.25 -10.66
C ASP A 4 18.70 -8.76 -10.50
N PHE A 5 19.31 -8.15 -9.48
CA PHE A 5 19.14 -6.73 -9.18
C PHE A 5 19.53 -5.82 -10.34
N VAL A 6 20.66 -6.09 -11.00
CA VAL A 6 21.25 -5.21 -12.02
C VAL A 6 20.35 -5.16 -13.27
N SER A 7 19.93 -6.32 -13.76
CA SER A 7 19.03 -6.44 -14.90
C SER A 7 17.65 -5.84 -14.59
N ALA A 8 17.10 -6.06 -13.38
CA ALA A 8 15.83 -5.49 -12.97
C ALA A 8 15.89 -3.96 -12.87
N LYS A 9 16.92 -3.40 -12.22
CA LYS A 9 17.15 -1.95 -12.16
C LYS A 9 17.28 -1.34 -13.56
N THR A 10 18.03 -1.99 -14.45
CA THR A 10 18.21 -1.52 -15.83
C THR A 10 16.89 -1.45 -16.59
N VAL A 11 16.06 -2.49 -16.52
CA VAL A 11 14.75 -2.53 -17.20
C VAL A 11 13.78 -1.52 -16.59
N LEU A 12 13.71 -1.41 -15.26
CA LEU A 12 12.83 -0.46 -14.58
C LEU A 12 13.11 0.98 -15.02
N PHE A 13 14.39 1.34 -15.16
CA PHE A 13 14.83 2.69 -15.52
C PHE A 13 14.94 2.97 -17.03
N SER A 14 14.76 1.96 -17.87
CA SER A 14 14.76 2.13 -19.33
C SER A 14 13.57 2.95 -19.80
N GLU A 15 13.80 4.03 -20.56
CA GLU A 15 12.73 4.81 -21.18
C GLU A 15 11.99 4.05 -22.29
N ASN A 16 12.65 3.05 -22.89
CA ASN A 16 12.13 2.27 -24.01
C ASN A 16 11.44 0.97 -23.60
N ALA A 17 11.58 0.54 -22.34
CA ALA A 17 10.97 -0.69 -21.85
C ALA A 17 9.44 -0.54 -21.75
N HIS A 18 8.71 -1.55 -22.21
CA HIS A 18 7.26 -1.57 -22.12
C HIS A 18 6.81 -1.70 -20.65
N ILE A 19 5.60 -1.23 -20.33
CA ILE A 19 5.09 -1.24 -18.95
C ILE A 19 5.09 -2.66 -18.35
N THR A 20 4.78 -3.69 -19.14
CA THR A 20 4.79 -5.09 -18.70
C THR A 20 6.18 -5.58 -18.29
N GLU A 21 7.24 -5.09 -18.94
CA GLU A 21 8.62 -5.42 -18.61
C GLU A 21 9.05 -4.69 -17.33
N LYS A 22 8.67 -3.41 -17.20
CA LYS A 22 8.88 -2.62 -15.97
C LYS A 22 8.19 -3.26 -14.77
N MET A 23 6.96 -3.75 -14.92
CA MET A 23 6.26 -4.46 -13.84
C MET A 23 7.00 -5.73 -13.44
N ARG A 24 7.46 -6.54 -14.40
CA ARG A 24 8.25 -7.73 -14.08
C ARG A 24 9.53 -7.38 -13.34
N ALA A 25 10.25 -6.36 -13.79
CA ALA A 25 11.46 -5.87 -13.12
C ALA A 25 11.18 -5.36 -11.70
N LEU A 26 10.09 -4.61 -11.50
CA LEU A 26 9.65 -4.13 -10.19
C LEU A 26 9.38 -5.31 -9.22
N PHE A 27 8.65 -6.33 -9.67
CA PHE A 27 8.39 -7.51 -8.85
C PHE A 27 9.65 -8.37 -8.61
N THR A 28 10.62 -8.38 -9.53
CA THR A 28 11.94 -8.96 -9.26
C THR A 28 12.65 -8.21 -8.13
N LEU A 29 12.67 -6.87 -8.15
CA LEU A 29 13.27 -6.05 -7.07
C LEU A 29 12.56 -6.27 -5.73
N ARG A 30 11.22 -6.38 -5.72
CA ARG A 30 10.45 -6.74 -4.52
C ARG A 30 10.96 -8.04 -3.91
N ASN A 31 11.12 -9.08 -4.73
CA ASN A 31 11.48 -10.42 -4.28
C ASN A 31 12.94 -10.53 -3.81
N ILE A 32 13.81 -9.66 -4.29
CA ILE A 32 15.20 -9.56 -3.78
C ILE A 32 15.20 -9.05 -2.33
N LEU A 33 14.24 -8.18 -1.98
CA LEU A 33 13.96 -7.77 -0.60
C LEU A 33 15.18 -7.23 0.16
N THR A 34 15.88 -6.27 -0.45
CA THR A 34 17.01 -5.54 0.16
C THR A 34 16.73 -4.04 0.22
N ASP A 35 17.42 -3.34 1.12
CA ASP A 35 17.35 -1.88 1.20
C ASP A 35 17.73 -1.22 -0.13
N GLU A 36 18.71 -1.77 -0.85
CA GLU A 36 19.11 -1.27 -2.17
C GLU A 36 17.98 -1.41 -3.20
N SER A 37 17.22 -2.51 -3.15
CA SER A 37 16.02 -2.69 -3.98
C SER A 37 14.93 -1.69 -3.62
N ALA A 38 14.64 -1.50 -2.33
CA ALA A 38 13.64 -0.51 -1.90
C ALA A 38 14.03 0.93 -2.28
N LEU A 39 15.29 1.32 -2.10
CA LEU A 39 15.79 2.63 -2.49
C LEU A 39 15.74 2.82 -4.02
N THR A 40 16.06 1.79 -4.79
CA THR A 40 15.93 1.82 -6.26
C THR A 40 14.48 2.01 -6.69
N ILE A 41 13.52 1.38 -6.00
CA ILE A 41 12.08 1.57 -6.24
C ILE A 41 11.66 3.00 -5.84
N CYS A 42 12.18 3.54 -4.74
CA CYS A 42 11.91 4.92 -4.32
C CYS A 42 12.39 5.96 -5.35
N GLU A 43 13.53 5.72 -6.00
CA GLU A 43 14.05 6.56 -7.08
C GLU A 43 13.16 6.53 -8.35
N ALA A 44 12.45 5.43 -8.59
CA ALA A 44 11.59 5.26 -9.76
C ALA A 44 10.30 6.12 -9.71
N PHE A 45 9.96 6.75 -8.58
CA PHE A 45 8.85 7.70 -8.49
C PHE A 45 9.01 8.95 -9.38
N LYS A 46 10.20 9.18 -9.95
CA LYS A 46 10.43 10.24 -10.94
C LYS A 46 9.68 10.03 -12.27
N PHE A 47 9.16 8.82 -12.53
CA PHE A 47 8.42 8.53 -13.75
C PHE A 47 7.00 9.11 -13.72
N LYS A 48 6.45 9.39 -14.91
CA LYS A 48 5.14 10.07 -15.03
C LYS A 48 3.93 9.12 -14.95
N SER A 49 4.14 7.81 -15.13
CA SER A 49 3.04 6.84 -15.17
C SER A 49 2.39 6.68 -13.79
N VAL A 50 1.11 7.06 -13.68
CA VAL A 50 0.30 6.88 -12.46
C VAL A 50 0.24 5.41 -12.07
N LEU A 51 -0.05 4.53 -13.04
CA LEU A 51 -0.11 3.07 -12.83
C LEU A 51 1.22 2.53 -12.28
N LEU A 52 2.35 2.96 -12.85
CA LEU A 52 3.65 2.49 -12.36
C LEU A 52 3.90 2.99 -10.94
N LYS A 53 3.68 4.28 -10.67
CA LYS A 53 3.92 4.87 -9.34
C LYS A 53 3.04 4.25 -8.25
N HIS A 54 1.78 3.96 -8.58
CA HIS A 54 0.90 3.16 -7.72
C HIS A 54 1.56 1.82 -7.38
N GLU A 55 1.97 1.03 -8.38
CA GLU A 55 2.64 -0.25 -8.14
C GLU A 55 3.96 -0.12 -7.37
N LEU A 56 4.72 0.97 -7.54
CA LEU A 56 5.91 1.23 -6.72
C LEU A 56 5.52 1.36 -5.24
N ALA A 57 4.50 2.14 -4.92
CA ALA A 57 4.01 2.32 -3.55
C ALA A 57 3.50 1.01 -2.96
N TYR A 58 2.68 0.27 -3.72
CA TYR A 58 2.17 -1.05 -3.34
C TYR A 58 3.32 -1.98 -2.96
N VAL A 59 4.30 -2.13 -3.86
CA VAL A 59 5.45 -3.01 -3.65
C VAL A 59 6.27 -2.60 -2.43
N LEU A 60 6.51 -1.30 -2.21
CA LEU A 60 7.20 -0.82 -1.00
C LEU A 60 6.43 -1.17 0.27
N GLY A 61 5.10 -1.05 0.25
CA GLY A 61 4.22 -1.47 1.34
C GLY A 61 4.30 -2.97 1.64
N GLN A 62 4.41 -3.80 0.60
CA GLN A 62 4.60 -5.25 0.76
C GLN A 62 6.01 -5.61 1.25
N MET A 63 7.03 -4.83 0.88
CA MET A 63 8.42 -5.04 1.32
C MET A 63 8.67 -4.65 2.78
N ARG A 64 7.97 -3.61 3.27
CA ARG A 64 8.04 -3.13 4.67
C ARG A 64 9.44 -2.72 5.15
N LEU A 65 10.32 -2.36 4.22
CA LEU A 65 11.68 -1.92 4.55
C LEU A 65 11.68 -0.45 4.95
N GLU A 66 12.04 -0.15 6.20
CA GLU A 66 11.95 1.19 6.82
C GLU A 66 12.65 2.28 6.00
N VAL A 67 13.69 1.93 5.22
CA VAL A 67 14.41 2.86 4.32
C VAL A 67 13.49 3.54 3.29
N SER A 68 12.30 2.97 3.02
CA SER A 68 11.32 3.51 2.09
C SER A 68 10.28 4.45 2.71
N LEU A 69 10.17 4.49 4.05
CA LEU A 69 9.18 5.32 4.76
C LEU A 69 9.25 6.81 4.38
N PRO A 70 10.44 7.46 4.28
CA PRO A 70 10.51 8.86 3.89
C PRO A 70 9.89 9.12 2.51
N LYS A 71 10.06 8.18 1.56
CA LYS A 71 9.47 8.30 0.23
C LYS A 71 7.95 8.18 0.29
N LEU A 72 7.42 7.14 0.95
CA LEU A 72 5.97 6.94 1.07
C LEU A 72 5.28 8.14 1.75
N ILE A 73 5.87 8.66 2.83
CA ILE A 73 5.37 9.86 3.51
C ILE A 73 5.38 11.06 2.57
N SER A 74 6.45 11.25 1.79
CA SER A 74 6.53 12.37 0.83
C SER A 74 5.47 12.27 -0.26
N VAL A 75 5.20 11.06 -0.78
CA VAL A 75 4.20 10.80 -1.81
C VAL A 75 2.79 11.07 -1.28
N LEU A 76 2.46 10.59 -0.09
CA LEU A 76 1.16 10.83 0.54
C LEU A 76 0.87 12.34 0.72
N LYS A 77 1.89 13.11 1.11
CA LYS A 77 1.79 14.57 1.37
C LYS A 77 1.87 15.44 0.12
N ASP A 78 2.21 14.88 -1.04
CA ASP A 78 2.36 15.66 -2.26
C ASP A 78 0.99 15.94 -2.90
N GLU A 79 0.47 17.15 -2.71
CA GLU A 79 -0.80 17.58 -3.29
C GLU A 79 -0.77 17.67 -4.82
N SER A 80 0.42 17.65 -5.45
CA SER A 80 0.55 17.59 -6.91
C SER A 80 0.53 16.16 -7.45
N GLU A 81 0.64 15.16 -6.56
CA GLU A 81 0.61 13.76 -6.93
C GLU A 81 -0.83 13.28 -7.14
N ASN A 82 -1.00 12.33 -8.06
CA ASN A 82 -2.30 11.76 -8.38
C ASN A 82 -2.89 11.01 -7.17
N GLU A 83 -4.18 11.20 -6.91
CA GLU A 83 -4.91 10.58 -5.79
C GLU A 83 -4.76 9.06 -5.71
N ILE A 84 -4.59 8.39 -6.86
CA ILE A 84 -4.39 6.94 -6.94
C ILE A 84 -3.03 6.52 -6.37
N VAL A 85 -1.99 7.30 -6.64
CA VAL A 85 -0.66 7.05 -6.07
C VAL A 85 -0.64 7.40 -4.58
N ARG A 86 -1.36 8.45 -4.18
CA ARG A 86 -1.45 8.88 -2.78
C ARG A 86 -2.19 7.87 -1.91
N HIS A 87 -3.31 7.30 -2.37
CA HIS A 87 -4.00 6.26 -1.60
C HIS A 87 -3.09 5.05 -1.41
N GLU A 88 -2.34 4.67 -2.45
CA GLU A 88 -1.46 3.49 -2.37
C GLU A 88 -0.30 3.73 -1.40
N ALA A 89 0.20 4.97 -1.32
CA ALA A 89 1.16 5.34 -0.29
C ALA A 89 0.55 5.29 1.13
N ALA A 90 -0.71 5.71 1.32
CA ALA A 90 -1.41 5.58 2.60
C ALA A 90 -1.59 4.11 2.99
N GLU A 91 -1.99 3.26 2.04
CA GLU A 91 -2.12 1.81 2.26
C GLU A 91 -0.79 1.19 2.67
N ALA A 92 0.27 1.48 1.89
CA ALA A 92 1.62 1.01 2.16
C ALA A 92 2.08 1.38 3.58
N LEU A 93 1.84 2.61 4.04
CA LEU A 93 2.19 3.02 5.40
C LEU A 93 1.44 2.22 6.48
N GLY A 94 0.24 1.74 6.19
CA GLY A 94 -0.53 0.84 7.06
C GLY A 94 0.07 -0.56 7.20
N ASN A 95 1.02 -0.93 6.34
CA ASN A 95 1.62 -2.27 6.33
C ASN A 95 2.89 -2.39 7.18
N PHE A 96 3.53 -1.31 7.64
CA PHE A 96 4.82 -1.41 8.35
C PHE A 96 4.66 -1.80 9.83
N ASP A 97 5.70 -2.43 10.38
CA ASP A 97 5.85 -2.66 11.83
C ASP A 97 6.64 -1.51 12.45
N TYR A 98 5.95 -0.60 13.12
CA TYR A 98 6.58 0.54 13.77
C TYR A 98 6.90 0.25 15.24
N LYS A 99 8.10 0.63 15.70
CA LYS A 99 8.41 0.73 17.13
C LYS A 99 7.59 1.83 17.81
N ASP A 100 7.42 2.96 17.13
CA ASP A 100 6.53 4.05 17.51
C ASP A 100 5.76 4.52 16.27
N LYS A 101 4.45 4.27 16.28
CA LYS A 101 3.51 4.61 15.20
C LYS A 101 2.82 5.97 15.40
N THR A 102 3.16 6.74 16.44
CA THR A 102 2.44 7.96 16.82
C THR A 102 2.33 8.96 15.66
N GLU A 103 3.44 9.26 15.00
CA GLU A 103 3.46 10.23 13.91
C GLU A 103 2.77 9.71 12.64
N ILE A 104 2.84 8.40 12.38
CA ILE A 104 2.15 7.77 11.24
C ILE A 104 0.63 7.74 11.47
N LEU A 105 0.19 7.43 12.69
CA LEU A 105 -1.23 7.48 13.05
C LEU A 105 -1.78 8.91 12.93
N LYS A 106 -1.04 9.92 13.42
CA LYS A 106 -1.43 11.33 13.23
C LYS A 106 -1.51 11.70 11.76
N LEU A 107 -0.54 11.26 10.95
CA LEU A 107 -0.51 11.52 9.52
C LEU A 107 -1.72 10.90 8.82
N LEU A 108 -1.96 9.60 8.98
CA LEU A 108 -3.11 8.92 8.38
C LEU A 108 -4.44 9.52 8.84
N HIS A 109 -4.56 9.81 10.14
CA HIS A 109 -5.75 10.48 10.69
C HIS A 109 -6.03 11.84 10.03
N SER A 110 -5.00 12.59 9.63
CA SER A 110 -5.19 13.88 8.96
C SER A 110 -5.81 13.77 7.56
N PHE A 111 -5.83 12.57 6.96
CA PHE A 111 -6.39 12.33 5.63
C PHE A 111 -7.76 11.65 5.64
N ILE A 112 -8.30 11.21 6.79
CA ILE A 112 -9.55 10.43 6.83
C ILE A 112 -10.77 11.20 6.32
N ASP A 113 -10.75 12.53 6.38
CA ASP A 113 -11.82 13.42 5.89
C ASP A 113 -11.41 14.16 4.59
N HIS A 114 -10.38 13.68 3.90
CA HIS A 114 -9.89 14.30 2.66
C HIS A 114 -10.96 14.26 1.54
N GLU A 115 -10.97 15.27 0.67
CA GLU A 115 -11.97 15.41 -0.41
C GLU A 115 -11.92 14.25 -1.42
N SER A 116 -10.72 13.77 -1.75
CA SER A 116 -10.52 12.57 -2.57
C SER A 116 -10.95 11.34 -1.77
N LYS A 117 -12.02 10.69 -2.23
CA LYS A 117 -12.57 9.48 -1.59
C LYS A 117 -11.59 8.31 -1.51
N PRO A 118 -10.84 7.94 -2.57
CA PRO A 118 -9.86 6.86 -2.47
C PRO A 118 -8.85 7.10 -1.34
N LEU A 119 -8.32 8.33 -1.25
CA LEU A 119 -7.38 8.68 -0.20
C LEU A 119 -8.00 8.66 1.20
N SER A 120 -9.18 9.25 1.37
CA SER A 120 -9.89 9.32 2.65
C SER A 120 -10.24 7.94 3.20
N GLU A 121 -10.80 7.08 2.34
CA GLU A 121 -11.20 5.72 2.70
C GLU A 121 -9.97 4.86 3.01
N THR A 122 -8.92 4.90 2.18
CA THR A 122 -7.69 4.15 2.43
C THR A 122 -6.98 4.63 3.70
N ALA A 123 -6.90 5.94 3.94
CA ALA A 123 -6.31 6.46 5.17
C ALA A 123 -7.06 5.99 6.42
N TYR A 124 -8.40 5.93 6.35
CA TYR A 124 -9.24 5.37 7.42
C TYR A 124 -8.93 3.89 7.67
N LEU A 125 -8.82 3.10 6.61
CA LEU A 125 -8.49 1.68 6.71
C LEU A 125 -7.10 1.46 7.33
N SER A 126 -6.07 2.13 6.80
CA SER A 126 -4.70 2.02 7.30
C SER A 126 -4.54 2.49 8.74
N TYR A 127 -5.24 3.57 9.12
CA TYR A 127 -5.26 4.06 10.50
C TYR A 127 -5.83 3.02 11.47
N ASN A 128 -7.00 2.43 11.14
CA ASN A 128 -7.63 1.42 11.98
C ASN A 128 -6.83 0.11 12.01
N LYS A 129 -6.24 -0.30 10.89
CA LYS A 129 -5.33 -1.44 10.81
C LYS A 129 -4.16 -1.28 11.79
N LEU A 130 -3.44 -0.15 11.75
CA LEU A 130 -2.31 0.11 12.65
C LEU A 130 -2.73 0.17 14.13
N LYS A 131 -3.97 0.56 14.44
CA LYS A 131 -4.49 0.57 15.82
C LYS A 131 -4.76 -0.83 16.38
N ARG A 132 -5.02 -1.84 15.56
CA ARG A 132 -5.31 -3.20 16.03
C ARG A 132 -4.09 -3.99 16.49
N GLU A 133 -2.87 -3.49 16.24
CA GLU A 133 -1.59 -4.14 16.60
C GLU A 133 -1.34 -5.52 15.96
N VAL A 134 -2.26 -6.00 15.13
CA VAL A 134 -2.15 -7.24 14.36
C VAL A 134 -1.98 -6.89 12.90
N ASN A 135 -0.88 -7.35 12.30
CA ASN A 135 -0.56 -7.12 10.91
C ASN A 135 0.06 -8.39 10.32
N GLU A 136 -0.81 -9.34 9.98
CA GLU A 136 -0.39 -10.65 9.49
C GLU A 136 -0.44 -10.71 7.97
N ILE A 137 0.40 -11.58 7.43
CA ILE A 137 0.40 -11.89 6.00
C ILE A 137 -0.80 -12.80 5.72
N SER A 138 -1.59 -12.45 4.73
CA SER A 138 -2.73 -13.24 4.27
C SER A 138 -2.30 -14.60 3.72
N LYS A 139 -3.26 -15.52 3.55
CA LYS A 139 -3.03 -16.81 2.89
C LYS A 139 -2.50 -16.69 1.45
N TYR A 140 -2.56 -15.50 0.85
CA TYR A 140 -2.08 -15.19 -0.49
C TYR A 140 -0.74 -14.44 -0.50
N ASN A 141 -0.05 -14.39 0.63
CA ASN A 141 1.27 -13.77 0.78
C ASN A 141 1.26 -12.24 0.50
N SER A 142 0.19 -11.57 0.94
CA SER A 142 -0.01 -10.13 0.88
C SER A 142 -0.36 -9.55 2.25
N PHE A 143 -0.01 -8.29 2.47
CA PHE A 143 -0.55 -7.50 3.56
C PHE A 143 -1.83 -6.80 3.09
N ASP A 144 -2.97 -7.30 3.54
CA ASP A 144 -4.29 -6.85 3.10
C ASP A 144 -4.76 -5.60 3.87
N PRO A 145 -5.67 -4.78 3.33
CA PRO A 145 -6.15 -3.54 3.96
C PRO A 145 -6.80 -3.75 5.34
N ALA A 146 -7.43 -4.90 5.56
CA ALA A 146 -7.99 -5.29 6.85
C ALA A 146 -7.75 -6.79 7.09
N MET A 147 -7.68 -7.16 8.38
CA MET A 147 -7.67 -8.57 8.79
C MET A 147 -9.09 -9.13 8.76
N PRO A 148 -9.27 -10.45 8.54
CA PRO A 148 -10.56 -11.10 8.66
C PRO A 148 -11.23 -10.82 10.00
N LEU A 149 -12.54 -10.64 9.99
CA LEU A 149 -13.33 -10.45 11.20
C LEU A 149 -13.18 -11.68 12.10
N ASP A 150 -12.69 -11.49 13.33
CA ASP A 150 -12.57 -12.54 14.34
C ASP A 150 -13.93 -12.87 14.99
N LYS A 151 -14.95 -13.11 14.15
CA LYS A 151 -16.31 -13.51 14.52
C LYS A 151 -16.92 -14.36 13.42
N ASN A 152 -17.58 -15.45 13.82
CA ASN A 152 -18.37 -16.26 12.91
C ASN A 152 -19.71 -15.58 12.62
N LEU A 153 -19.81 -14.87 11.50
CA LEU A 153 -21.07 -14.34 10.99
C LEU A 153 -21.75 -15.34 10.06
N THR A 154 -23.08 -15.39 10.11
CA THR A 154 -23.88 -16.09 9.10
C THR A 154 -23.86 -15.33 7.77
N ARG A 155 -24.17 -16.03 6.67
CA ARG A 155 -24.30 -15.40 5.35
C ARG A 155 -25.32 -14.25 5.33
N GLU A 156 -26.38 -14.36 6.12
CA GLU A 156 -27.42 -13.33 6.20
C GLU A 156 -26.92 -12.08 6.93
N GLU A 157 -26.19 -12.26 8.03
CA GLU A 157 -25.56 -11.15 8.76
C GLU A 157 -24.49 -10.45 7.92
N MET A 158 -23.61 -11.20 7.25
CA MET A 158 -22.61 -10.63 6.34
C MET A 158 -23.28 -9.81 5.23
N ARG A 159 -24.33 -10.36 4.59
CA ARG A 159 -25.09 -9.63 3.56
C ARG A 159 -25.71 -8.36 4.11
N LYS A 160 -26.23 -8.38 5.35
CA LYS A 160 -26.84 -7.21 5.98
C LYS A 160 -25.81 -6.09 6.18
N PHE A 161 -24.64 -6.38 6.73
CA PHE A 161 -23.59 -5.39 6.93
C PHE A 161 -23.01 -4.85 5.62
N LEU A 162 -22.77 -5.73 4.64
CA LEU A 162 -22.16 -5.34 3.37
C LEU A 162 -23.07 -4.45 2.50
N LEU A 163 -24.38 -4.61 2.62
CA LEU A 163 -25.37 -3.84 1.83
C LEU A 163 -25.93 -2.62 2.56
N ASP A 164 -25.54 -2.41 3.82
CA ASP A 164 -25.97 -1.24 4.60
C ASP A 164 -24.97 -0.10 4.41
N ASP A 165 -25.37 0.96 3.73
CA ASP A 165 -24.53 2.15 3.49
C ASP A 165 -24.12 2.87 4.78
N SER A 166 -24.85 2.67 5.89
CA SER A 166 -24.51 3.24 7.20
C SER A 166 -23.52 2.39 8.00
N SER A 167 -23.23 1.16 7.56
CA SER A 167 -22.26 0.30 8.23
C SER A 167 -20.82 0.80 8.04
N ASP A 168 -20.04 0.69 9.11
CA ASP A 168 -18.64 1.10 9.16
C ASP A 168 -17.81 0.45 8.04
N LEU A 169 -16.99 1.27 7.35
CA LEU A 169 -16.20 0.81 6.21
C LEU A 169 -15.15 -0.23 6.61
N PHE A 170 -14.48 -0.05 7.75
CA PHE A 170 -13.45 -0.98 8.20
C PHE A 170 -14.07 -2.35 8.51
N LEU A 171 -15.23 -2.37 9.18
CA LEU A 171 -15.99 -3.61 9.42
C LEU A 171 -16.38 -4.31 8.10
N LYS A 172 -16.80 -3.57 7.07
CA LYS A 172 -17.10 -4.16 5.76
C LYS A 172 -15.88 -4.85 5.16
N TYR A 173 -14.70 -4.24 5.28
CA TYR A 173 -13.45 -4.84 4.83
C TYR A 173 -13.11 -6.10 5.65
N GLU A 174 -13.22 -6.06 6.97
CA GLU A 174 -13.01 -7.26 7.80
C GLU A 174 -13.93 -8.43 7.42
N ILE A 175 -15.14 -8.16 6.93
CA ILE A 175 -16.08 -9.21 6.49
C ILE A 175 -15.67 -9.81 5.14
N ILE A 176 -14.96 -9.07 4.30
CA ILE A 176 -14.58 -9.49 2.93
C ILE A 176 -13.31 -10.35 2.93
N PHE A 177 -12.36 -10.09 3.84
CA PHE A 177 -11.09 -10.82 3.96
C PHE A 177 -11.23 -12.07 4.84
#